data_AF-A0A3D2EDT6-F1
#
_entry.id   AF-A0A3D2EDT6-F1
#
_cell.length_a   1.000
_cell.length_b   1.000
_cell.length_c   1.000
_cell.angle_alpha   90.00
_cell.angle_beta   90.00
_cell.angle_gamma   90.00
#
_symmetry.space_group_name_H-M   'P 1'
#
loop_
_entity.id
_entity.type
_entity.pdbx_description
1 polymer ?
#
loop_
_entity_poly.entity_id
_entity_poly.type
_entity_poly.pdbx_seq_one_letter_code
_entity_poly.pdbx_strand_id
1 'polypeptide(L)'
;ETISSMQAGLVYGQIGQTEYIIRQVRKESGYDNMKVVATGGLGRIIADETDEIQIYDRDLTLEGLRIIYEKNTDRRGNSSK
;
A
#
# COMPACT_ATOMS: atom_id res chain seq x y z
N GLU A 1 4.36 20.46 -25.58
CA GLU A 1 5.61 19.65 -25.58
C GLU A 1 5.28 18.19 -25.30
N THR A 2 5.78 17.27 -26.13
CA THR A 2 5.50 15.82 -26.06
C THR A 2 5.87 15.21 -24.71
N ILE A 3 6.93 15.72 -24.06
CA ILE A 3 7.39 15.25 -22.75
C ILE A 3 6.28 15.41 -21.70
N SER A 4 5.65 16.59 -21.63
CA SER A 4 4.59 16.87 -20.66
C SER A 4 3.36 16.00 -20.91
N SER A 5 3.02 15.74 -22.18
CA SER A 5 1.93 14.82 -22.53
C SER A 5 2.21 13.38 -22.08
N MET A 6 3.45 12.90 -22.23
CA MET A 6 3.85 11.58 -21.73
C MET A 6 3.82 11.49 -20.21
N GLN A 7 4.33 12.51 -19.52
CA GLN A 7 4.33 12.57 -18.05
C GLN A 7 2.89 12.55 -17.50
N ALA A 8 2.00 13.33 -18.09
CA ALA A 8 0.57 13.33 -17.73
C ALA A 8 -0.05 11.94 -17.93
N GLY A 9 0.22 11.28 -19.06
CA GLY A 9 -0.28 9.93 -19.33
C GLY A 9 0.19 8.90 -18.30
N LEU A 10 1.44 8.97 -17.86
CA LEU A 10 1.97 8.09 -16.82
C LEU A 10 1.32 8.34 -15.45
N VAL A 11 1.20 9.60 -15.04
CA VAL A 11 0.64 9.96 -13.72
C VAL A 11 -0.85 9.62 -13.66
N TYR A 12 -1.66 10.15 -14.58
CA TYR A 12 -3.10 9.90 -14.58
C TYR A 12 -3.44 8.44 -14.91
N GLY A 13 -2.63 7.80 -15.76
CA GLY A 13 -2.75 6.38 -16.03
C GLY A 13 -2.54 5.53 -14.79
N GLN A 14 -1.54 5.85 -13.96
CA GLN A 14 -1.27 5.12 -12.72
C GLN A 14 -2.39 5.33 -11.69
N ILE A 15 -2.85 6.57 -11.50
CA ILE A 15 -3.96 6.90 -10.58
C ILE A 15 -5.20 6.09 -10.98
N GLY A 16 -5.63 6.18 -12.25
CA GLY A 16 -6.81 5.48 -12.73
C GLY A 16 -6.71 3.96 -12.64
N GLN A 17 -5.53 3.39 -12.93
CA GLN A 17 -5.28 1.95 -12.78
C GLN A 17 -5.40 1.50 -11.32
N THR A 18 -4.75 2.22 -10.40
CA THR A 18 -4.77 1.91 -8.97
C THR A 18 -6.20 1.94 -8.43
N GLU A 19 -6.93 3.02 -8.70
CA GLU A 19 -8.32 3.15 -8.26
C GLU A 19 -9.24 2.05 -8.83
N TYR A 20 -9.10 1.76 -10.13
CA TYR A 20 -9.91 0.73 -10.78
C TYR A 20 -9.70 -0.63 -10.12
N ILE A 21 -8.44 -1.01 -9.88
CA ILE A 21 -8.10 -2.27 -9.23
C ILE A 21 -8.67 -2.33 -7.80
N ILE A 22 -8.52 -1.25 -7.01
CA ILE A 22 -9.09 -1.19 -5.66
C ILE A 22 -10.60 -1.44 -5.68
N ARG A 23 -11.33 -0.78 -6.60
CA ARG A 23 -12.78 -0.96 -6.74
C ARG A 23 -13.16 -2.37 -7.18
N GLN A 24 -12.42 -2.99 -8.10
CA GLN A 24 -12.68 -4.38 -8.49
C GLN A 24 -12.45 -5.35 -7.32
N VAL A 25 -11.35 -5.20 -6.59
CA VAL A 25 -11.07 -6.04 -5.41
C VAL A 25 -12.15 -5.87 -4.34
N ARG A 26 -12.62 -4.63 -4.10
CA ARG A 26 -13.73 -4.37 -3.16
C ARG A 26 -15.00 -5.10 -3.58
N LYS A 27 -15.35 -4.99 -4.87
CA LYS A 27 -16.53 -5.64 -5.45
C LYS A 27 -16.46 -7.17 -5.39
N GLU A 28 -15.31 -7.76 -5.70
CA GLU A 28 -15.14 -9.21 -5.74
C GLU A 28 -15.03 -9.84 -4.35
N SER A 29 -14.41 -9.13 -3.40
CA SER A 29 -14.22 -9.64 -2.04
C SER A 29 -15.47 -9.57 -1.16
N GLY A 30 -16.42 -8.70 -1.50
CA GLY A 30 -17.63 -8.44 -0.69
C GLY A 30 -17.37 -7.63 0.59
N TYR A 31 -16.18 -7.07 0.76
CA TYR A 31 -15.85 -6.18 1.88
C TYR A 31 -16.16 -4.72 1.53
N ASP A 32 -17.32 -4.23 1.93
CA ASP A 32 -17.74 -2.84 1.65
C ASP A 32 -16.82 -1.79 2.32
N ASN A 33 -16.20 -2.13 3.45
CA ASN A 33 -15.36 -1.25 4.26
C ASN A 33 -13.87 -1.66 4.24
N MET A 34 -13.37 -2.09 3.08
CA MET A 34 -11.96 -2.43 2.91
C MET A 34 -11.06 -1.20 3.09
N LYS A 35 -10.20 -1.24 4.12
CA LYS A 35 -9.17 -0.23 4.36
C LYS A 35 -7.98 -0.45 3.42
N VAL A 36 -7.62 0.58 2.67
CA VAL A 36 -6.52 0.55 1.71
C VAL A 36 -5.34 1.32 2.28
N VAL A 37 -4.18 0.66 2.28
CA VAL A 37 -2.91 1.20 2.77
C VAL A 37 -1.88 1.12 1.64
N ALA A 38 -1.22 2.24 1.36
CA ALA A 38 -0.11 2.33 0.41
C ALA A 38 1.23 2.45 1.15
N THR A 39 2.29 1.93 0.53
CA THR A 39 3.68 2.05 1.00
C THR A 39 4.62 2.24 -0.20
N GLY A 40 5.93 2.32 0.03
CA GLY A 40 6.94 2.50 -1.01
C GLY A 40 7.10 3.95 -1.49
N GLY A 41 8.19 4.24 -2.19
CA GLY A 41 8.59 5.60 -2.54
C GLY A 41 7.59 6.33 -3.45
N LEU A 42 7.04 5.64 -4.45
CA LEU A 42 6.06 6.20 -5.38
C LEU A 42 4.63 6.18 -4.81
N GLY A 43 4.39 5.42 -3.74
CA GLY A 43 3.07 5.29 -3.13
C GLY A 43 2.53 6.61 -2.57
N ARG A 44 3.41 7.52 -2.13
CA ARG A 44 3.01 8.85 -1.61
C ARG A 44 2.31 9.67 -2.68
N ILE A 45 2.91 9.75 -3.88
CA ILE A 45 2.40 10.58 -4.97
C ILE A 45 1.01 10.11 -5.39
N ILE A 46 0.78 8.79 -5.42
CA ILE A 46 -0.54 8.27 -5.78
C ILE A 46 -1.53 8.47 -4.63
N ALA A 47 -1.12 8.24 -3.38
CA ALA A 47 -1.98 8.40 -2.21
C ALA A 47 -2.47 9.84 -2.01
N ASP A 48 -1.65 10.83 -2.34
CA ASP A 48 -2.03 12.25 -2.24
C ASP A 48 -3.05 12.67 -3.31
N GLU A 49 -3.26 11.85 -4.36
CA GLU A 49 -4.08 12.18 -5.55
C GLU A 49 -5.37 11.35 -5.64
N THR A 50 -5.68 10.49 -4.66
CA THR A 50 -6.93 9.68 -4.66
C THR A 50 -7.43 9.38 -3.25
N ASP A 51 -8.75 9.43 -3.06
CA ASP A 51 -9.42 9.06 -1.82
C ASP A 51 -9.55 7.53 -1.63
N GLU A 52 -9.24 6.74 -2.67
CA GLU A 52 -9.28 5.27 -2.57
C GLU A 52 -8.20 4.72 -1.63
N ILE A 53 -7.15 5.50 -1.32
CA ILE A 53 -6.09 5.15 -0.36
C ILE A 53 -6.27 5.95 0.93
N GLN A 54 -6.50 5.27 2.05
CA GLN A 54 -6.78 5.95 3.34
C GLN A 54 -5.52 6.20 4.17
N ILE A 55 -4.46 5.39 3.97
CA ILE A 55 -3.21 5.54 4.71
C ILE A 55 -2.04 5.36 3.77
N TYR A 56 -1.07 6.25 3.88
CA TYR A 56 0.28 6.04 3.39
C TYR A 56 1.23 5.78 4.56
N ASP A 57 1.87 4.61 4.56
CA ASP A 57 2.82 4.18 5.59
C ASP A 57 4.16 3.81 4.93
N ARG A 58 5.20 4.60 5.19
CA ARG A 58 6.55 4.38 4.63
C ARG A 58 7.29 3.22 5.27
N ASP A 59 6.97 2.93 6.52
CA ASP A 59 7.73 2.02 7.37
C ASP A 59 7.03 0.67 7.49
N LEU A 60 5.90 0.48 6.79
CA LEU A 60 5.08 -0.74 6.83
C LEU A 60 5.88 -2.03 6.73
N THR A 61 6.86 -2.11 5.82
CA THR A 61 7.74 -3.28 5.69
C THR A 61 8.67 -3.44 6.89
N LEU A 62 9.26 -2.36 7.37
CA LEU A 62 10.18 -2.39 8.52
C LEU A 62 9.46 -2.78 9.81
N GLU A 63 8.24 -2.27 9.99
CA GLU A 63 7.37 -2.64 11.10
C GLU A 63 6.99 -4.12 11.04
N GLY A 64 6.66 -4.62 9.84
CA GLY A 64 6.45 -6.07 9.63
C GLY A 64 7.67 -6.91 10.00
N LEU A 65 8.88 -6.48 9.61
CA LEU A 65 10.14 -7.15 9.97
C LEU A 65 10.40 -7.13 11.48
N ARG A 66 10.13 -6.00 12.16
CA ARG A 66 10.24 -5.87 13.62
C ARG A 66 9.32 -6.86 14.33
N ILE A 67 8.03 -6.92 13.92
CA ILE A 67 7.04 -7.84 14.49
C ILE A 67 7.48 -9.31 14.30
N ILE A 68 8.00 -9.65 13.11
CA ILE A 68 8.50 -11.00 12.83
C ILE A 68 9.70 -11.33 13.74
N TYR A 69 10.63 -10.40 13.91
CA TYR A 69 11.79 -10.59 14.79
C TYR A 69 11.39 -10.84 16.25
N GLU A 70 10.47 -10.03 16.79
CA GLU A 70 9.97 -10.14 18.16
C GLU A 70 9.30 -11.51 18.40
N LYS A 71 8.40 -11.91 17.49
CA LYS A 71 7.73 -13.23 17.55
C LYS A 71 8.71 -14.41 17.58
N ASN A 72 9.84 -14.30 16.88
CA ASN A 72 10.85 -15.36 16.86
C ASN A 72 11.77 -15.33 18.10
N THR A 73 11.99 -14.16 18.68
CA THR A 73 12.78 -14.00 19.91
C THR A 73 12.01 -14.50 21.12
N ASP A 74 10.72 -14.18 21.23
CA ASP A 74 9.85 -14.65 22.32
C ASP A 74 9.70 -16.18 22.32
N ARG A 75 9.58 -16.80 21.14
CA ARG A 75 9.54 -18.27 21.00
C ARG A 75 10.82 -18.93 21.49
N ARG A 76 11.99 -18.33 21.25
CA ARG A 76 13.28 -18.85 21.75
C ARG A 76 13.39 -18.70 23.28
N GLY A 77 12.89 -17.60 23.85
CA GLY A 77 12.85 -17.40 25.31
C GLY A 77 11.96 -18.40 26.05
N ASN A 78 10.86 -18.85 25.45
CA ASN A 78 9.94 -19.84 26.04
C ASN A 78 10.34 -21.31 25.78
N SER A 79 11.34 -21.57 24.93
CA SER A 79 11.83 -22.94 24.65
C SER A 79 12.97 -23.38 25.59
N SER A 80 13.44 -22.48 26.45
CA SER A 80 14.53 -22.72 27.41
C SER A 80 14.08 -22.63 28.87
N LYS A 81 12.77 -22.65 29.13
CA LYS A 81 12.16 -22.83 30.45
C LYS A 81 11.39 -24.14 30.51
#